data_AF-A0A498GXJ6-F1
#
_entry.id   AF-A0A498GXJ6-F1
#
_cell.length_a   1.000
_cell.length_b   1.000
_cell.length_c   1.000
_cell.angle_alpha   90.00
_cell.angle_beta   90.00
_cell.angle_gamma   90.00
#
_symmetry.space_group_name_H-M   'P 1'
#
loop_
_entity.id
_entity.type
_entity.pdbx_description
1 polymer ?
#
loop_
_entity_poly.entity_id
_entity_poly.type
_entity_poly.pdbx_seq_one_letter_code
_entity_poly.pdbx_strand_id
1 'polypeptide(L)'
;NVTDNQTMGNVTDNQTMGNVTDNQTMGNVSTMQLQLYEGWNFISIPTELTEGNDTIEAVFQDVDMAGREVYRFTQASGWETLANDTVLEVLDAYWVYSSETTNVTLNVSTDPVNVPASKDLAEGWSGIGLADTQPRSANETLQSVEDNWVYLLGYNAETQQYEQVIINGAQGENQTMVPMKGYWLFMRDPGSLGALTV
;
A
#
# COMPACT_ATOMS: atom_id res chain seq x y z
N ASN A 1 -28.37 -21.80 -54.62
CA ASN A 1 -28.05 -20.57 -55.38
C ASN A 1 -29.30 -19.96 -55.98
N VAL A 2 -30.04 -19.18 -55.20
CA VAL A 2 -30.67 -17.91 -55.61
C VAL A 2 -30.40 -16.94 -54.46
N THR A 3 -30.33 -15.65 -54.74
CA THR A 3 -29.71 -14.61 -53.91
C THR A 3 -30.72 -13.69 -53.19
N ASP A 4 -30.21 -13.01 -52.16
CA ASP A 4 -30.57 -11.64 -51.72
C ASP A 4 -31.96 -11.38 -51.06
N ASN A 5 -32.06 -10.69 -49.90
CA ASN A 5 -31.77 -9.26 -49.53
C ASN A 5 -32.97 -8.34 -49.91
N GLN A 6 -33.33 -7.23 -49.26
CA GLN A 6 -32.87 -6.55 -48.02
C GLN A 6 -33.99 -6.68 -46.93
N THR A 7 -34.36 -5.78 -46.00
CA THR A 7 -34.05 -4.38 -45.55
C THR A 7 -34.71 -4.24 -44.14
N MET A 8 -34.43 -3.31 -43.20
CA MET A 8 -33.49 -2.18 -43.04
C MET A 8 -33.38 -1.87 -41.52
N GLY A 9 -32.32 -1.19 -41.04
CA GLY A 9 -32.22 -0.82 -39.61
C GLY A 9 -31.04 0.08 -39.25
N ASN A 10 -31.00 1.31 -39.77
CA ASN A 10 -29.91 2.26 -39.51
C ASN A 10 -30.18 3.06 -38.22
N VAL A 11 -29.41 2.79 -37.15
CA VAL A 11 -29.43 3.59 -35.91
C VAL A 11 -28.04 4.16 -35.68
N THR A 12 -27.89 5.43 -36.00
CA THR A 12 -26.80 6.26 -35.48
C THR A 12 -27.17 6.62 -34.04
N ASP A 13 -26.28 6.39 -33.08
CA ASP A 13 -26.36 7.09 -31.80
C ASP A 13 -24.97 7.50 -31.31
N ASN A 14 -24.94 8.63 -30.60
CA ASN A 14 -23.68 9.31 -30.21
C ASN A 14 -23.26 8.94 -28.78
N GLN A 15 -22.00 9.21 -28.43
CA GLN A 15 -21.43 8.80 -27.15
C GLN A 15 -22.19 9.33 -25.94
N THR A 16 -22.31 8.51 -24.91
CA THR A 16 -22.34 8.94 -23.50
C THR A 16 -21.50 7.97 -22.69
N MET A 17 -20.55 8.48 -21.92
CA MET A 17 -19.64 7.65 -21.12
C MET A 17 -20.38 7.08 -19.91
N GLY A 18 -20.39 5.76 -19.78
CA GLY A 18 -20.54 5.09 -18.50
C GLY A 18 -19.23 4.36 -18.18
N ASN A 19 -18.73 4.47 -16.95
CA ASN A 19 -17.60 3.67 -16.51
C ASN A 19 -18.03 2.19 -16.44
N VAL A 20 -17.66 1.42 -17.46
CA VAL A 20 -17.73 -0.03 -17.40
C VAL A 20 -16.44 -0.50 -16.73
N THR A 21 -16.52 -0.80 -15.43
CA THR A 21 -15.48 -1.56 -14.73
C THR A 21 -15.54 -3.00 -15.24
N ASP A 22 -14.83 -3.27 -16.34
CA ASP A 22 -14.89 -4.55 -17.05
C ASP A 22 -14.10 -5.64 -16.30
N ASN A 23 -14.76 -6.26 -15.32
CA ASN A 23 -14.20 -7.33 -14.51
C ASN A 23 -14.16 -8.66 -15.29
N GLN A 24 -13.25 -8.73 -16.26
CA GLN A 24 -12.99 -9.92 -17.09
C GLN A 24 -12.44 -11.06 -16.22
N THR A 25 -13.28 -12.06 -15.93
CA THR A 25 -12.93 -13.14 -14.98
C THR A 25 -11.84 -14.06 -15.51
N MET A 26 -10.59 -13.79 -15.12
CA MET A 26 -9.46 -14.70 -15.27
C MET A 26 -8.99 -15.16 -13.89
N GLY A 27 -9.76 -16.05 -13.26
CA GLY A 27 -9.34 -16.78 -12.05
C GLY A 27 -9.24 -15.96 -10.77
N ASN A 28 -10.20 -15.06 -10.49
CA ASN A 28 -10.32 -14.34 -9.20
C ASN A 28 -9.08 -13.52 -8.75
N VAL A 29 -8.18 -13.12 -9.66
CA VAL A 29 -7.09 -12.20 -9.29
C VAL A 29 -7.66 -10.85 -8.86
N SER A 30 -7.51 -10.51 -7.58
CA SER A 30 -7.80 -9.19 -7.04
C SER A 30 -6.56 -8.30 -7.21
N THR A 31 -6.73 -7.05 -7.65
CA THR A 31 -5.59 -6.15 -7.93
C THR A 31 -5.80 -4.76 -7.37
N MET A 32 -4.71 -4.12 -6.95
CA MET A 32 -4.66 -2.70 -6.56
C MET A 32 -3.51 -1.98 -7.27
N GLN A 33 -3.67 -0.70 -7.58
CA GLN A 33 -2.56 0.10 -8.15
C GLN A 33 -1.86 0.92 -7.06
N LEU A 34 -0.56 0.68 -6.89
CA LEU A 34 0.36 1.51 -6.14
C LEU A 34 0.98 2.54 -7.09
N GLN A 35 0.60 3.81 -6.95
CA GLN A 35 1.24 4.92 -7.65
C GLN A 35 2.58 5.24 -6.97
N LEU A 36 3.68 5.06 -7.70
CA LEU A 36 4.99 5.61 -7.36
C LEU A 36 5.18 6.96 -8.08
N TYR A 37 5.89 7.88 -7.44
CA TYR A 37 6.31 9.16 -7.99
C TYR A 37 7.82 9.16 -8.27
N GLU A 38 8.28 10.02 -9.19
CA GLU A 38 9.72 10.29 -9.39
C GLU A 38 10.39 10.68 -8.07
N GLY A 39 11.48 10.00 -7.73
CA GLY A 39 12.20 10.17 -6.47
C GLY A 39 11.93 9.04 -5.49
N TRP A 40 11.95 9.36 -4.19
CA TRP A 40 11.69 8.40 -3.13
C TRP A 40 10.20 8.23 -2.83
N ASN A 41 9.78 7.01 -2.55
CA ASN A 41 8.43 6.64 -2.15
C ASN A 41 8.53 5.85 -0.85
N PHE A 42 7.81 6.29 0.19
CA PHE A 42 7.65 5.52 1.43
C PHE A 42 6.30 4.82 1.38
N ILE A 43 6.32 3.52 1.09
CA ILE A 43 5.13 2.72 0.77
C ILE A 43 4.90 1.65 1.84
N SER A 44 3.72 1.04 1.83
CA SER A 44 3.40 -0.15 2.61
C SER A 44 2.56 -1.12 1.77
N ILE A 45 2.39 -2.35 2.25
CA ILE A 45 1.39 -3.28 1.72
C ILE A 45 0.18 -3.29 2.67
N PRO A 46 -1.05 -3.02 2.19
CA PRO A 46 -2.23 -2.87 3.05
C PRO A 46 -2.96 -4.18 3.36
N THR A 47 -2.69 -5.25 2.62
CA THR A 47 -3.27 -6.58 2.76
C THR A 47 -2.35 -7.59 2.07
N GLU A 48 -2.40 -8.86 2.49
CA GLU A 48 -1.58 -9.95 1.95
C GLU A 48 -1.63 -10.00 0.41
N LEU A 49 -0.46 -10.13 -0.21
CA LEU A 49 -0.30 -10.33 -1.64
C LEU A 49 -0.35 -11.83 -1.96
N THR A 50 -0.67 -12.17 -3.21
CA THR A 50 -0.70 -13.56 -3.67
C THR A 50 0.70 -14.16 -3.69
N GLU A 51 0.89 -15.35 -3.12
CA GLU A 51 2.18 -16.09 -3.09
C GLU A 51 2.87 -16.08 -4.47
N GLY A 52 4.16 -15.72 -4.50
CA GLY A 52 4.95 -15.56 -5.73
C GLY A 52 4.71 -14.24 -6.48
N ASN A 53 3.85 -13.36 -5.97
CA ASN A 53 3.61 -11.98 -6.42
C ASN A 53 3.81 -10.98 -5.27
N ASP A 54 4.50 -11.43 -4.23
CA ASP A 54 4.60 -10.86 -2.89
C ASP A 54 6.03 -10.41 -2.54
N THR A 55 7.02 -10.72 -3.38
CA THR A 55 8.43 -10.35 -3.17
C THR A 55 8.82 -9.02 -3.80
N ILE A 56 9.94 -8.45 -3.34
CA ILE A 56 10.55 -7.24 -3.92
C ILE A 56 10.70 -7.33 -5.44
N GLU A 57 11.26 -8.44 -5.95
CA GLU A 57 11.44 -8.63 -7.40
C GLU A 57 10.10 -8.78 -8.13
N ALA A 58 9.15 -9.56 -7.60
CA ALA A 58 7.86 -9.75 -8.26
C ALA A 58 7.03 -8.46 -8.34
N VAL A 59 7.05 -7.63 -7.28
CA VAL A 59 6.27 -6.39 -7.21
C VAL A 59 6.95 -5.23 -7.97
N PHE A 60 8.29 -5.13 -7.95
CA PHE A 60 9.00 -3.98 -8.53
C PHE A 60 9.77 -4.26 -9.83
N GLN A 61 9.55 -5.42 -10.49
CA GLN A 61 10.25 -5.82 -11.73
C GLN A 61 10.27 -4.77 -12.84
N ASP A 62 9.17 -4.05 -13.05
CA ASP A 62 9.00 -3.04 -14.11
C ASP A 62 9.37 -1.61 -13.66
N VAL A 63 9.89 -1.43 -12.43
CA VAL A 63 10.26 -0.12 -11.88
C VAL A 63 11.75 0.13 -12.07
N ASP A 64 12.11 1.17 -12.83
CA ASP A 64 13.49 1.67 -12.85
C ASP A 64 13.82 2.36 -11.52
N MET A 65 14.36 1.57 -10.58
CA MET A 65 14.86 2.05 -9.29
C MET A 65 16.23 2.76 -9.40
N ALA A 66 16.69 3.09 -10.62
CA ALA A 66 17.98 3.74 -10.92
C ALA A 66 19.19 3.03 -10.28
N GLY A 67 19.12 1.69 -10.18
CA GLY A 67 20.15 0.85 -9.57
C GLY A 67 20.22 0.93 -8.04
N ARG A 68 19.13 1.31 -7.36
CA ARG A 68 18.99 1.28 -5.90
C ARG A 68 18.26 0.03 -5.43
N GLU A 69 18.59 -0.40 -4.22
CA GLU A 69 17.86 -1.39 -3.45
C GLU A 69 16.54 -0.82 -2.91
N VAL A 70 15.63 -1.70 -2.45
CA VAL A 70 14.54 -1.31 -1.56
C VAL A 70 15.05 -1.37 -0.12
N TYR A 71 14.68 -0.38 0.70
CA TYR A 71 15.14 -0.27 2.09
C TYR A 71 13.99 -0.40 3.08
N ARG A 72 14.23 -1.04 4.23
CA ARG A 72 13.35 -1.03 5.41
C ARG A 72 14.10 -0.41 6.59
N PHE A 73 13.36 0.11 7.57
CA PHE A 73 13.93 0.44 8.88
C PHE A 73 13.30 -0.45 9.97
N THR A 74 14.14 -1.20 10.68
CA THR A 74 13.77 -1.96 11.87
C THR A 74 14.52 -1.41 13.09
N GLN A 75 13.95 -1.51 14.28
CA GLN A 75 14.63 -1.04 15.50
C GLN A 75 15.81 -1.94 15.91
N ALA A 76 15.81 -3.21 15.46
CA ALA A 76 16.88 -4.16 15.77
C ALA A 76 18.14 -3.93 14.91
N SER A 77 17.98 -3.61 13.63
CA SER A 77 19.08 -3.47 12.66
C SER A 77 19.37 -2.02 12.26
N GLY A 78 18.41 -1.11 12.44
CA GLY A 78 18.40 0.20 11.80
C GLY A 78 17.95 0.08 10.34
N TRP A 79 18.72 0.68 9.42
CA TRP A 79 18.46 0.61 7.99
C TRP A 79 18.91 -0.73 7.39
N GLU A 80 17.98 -1.42 6.75
CA GLU A 80 18.18 -2.70 6.06
C GLU A 80 18.01 -2.52 4.55
N THR A 81 18.98 -2.97 3.75
CA THR A 81 18.77 -3.24 2.32
C THR A 81 18.08 -4.59 2.16
N LEU A 82 16.98 -4.66 1.43
CA LEU A 82 16.24 -5.90 1.21
C LEU A 82 16.74 -6.65 -0.03
N ALA A 83 16.68 -7.98 0.02
CA ALA A 83 16.99 -8.83 -1.11
C ALA A 83 15.75 -9.01 -2.02
N ASN A 84 15.98 -9.29 -3.30
CA ASN A 84 14.95 -9.53 -4.31
C ASN A 84 13.85 -10.53 -3.91
N ASP A 85 14.22 -11.58 -3.17
CA ASP A 85 13.37 -12.65 -2.67
C ASP A 85 12.70 -12.35 -1.32
N THR A 86 12.89 -11.14 -0.77
CA THR A 86 12.22 -10.71 0.46
C THR A 86 10.73 -10.50 0.21
N VAL A 87 9.88 -11.15 1.00
CA VAL A 87 8.42 -10.94 1.00
C VAL A 87 8.06 -9.58 1.62
N LEU A 88 7.07 -8.91 1.04
CA LEU A 88 6.54 -7.63 1.49
C LEU A 88 5.39 -7.84 2.49
N GLU A 89 5.71 -7.72 3.76
CA GLU A 89 4.82 -7.94 4.90
C GLU A 89 3.80 -6.80 5.07
N VAL A 90 2.61 -7.15 5.57
CA VAL A 90 1.60 -6.19 6.03
C VAL A 90 2.07 -5.54 7.34
N LEU A 91 1.67 -4.29 7.60
CA LEU A 91 2.18 -3.41 8.69
C LEU A 91 3.66 -3.01 8.59
N ASP A 92 4.43 -3.54 7.64
CA ASP A 92 5.75 -3.01 7.27
C ASP A 92 5.66 -1.79 6.34
N ALA A 93 6.76 -1.04 6.27
CA ALA A 93 6.90 0.07 5.34
C ALA A 93 8.31 0.14 4.76
N TYR A 94 8.36 0.54 3.49
CA TYR A 94 9.50 0.33 2.60
C TYR A 94 9.81 1.62 1.83
N TRP A 95 11.09 1.93 1.70
CA TRP A 95 11.59 3.02 0.88
C TRP A 95 12.02 2.48 -0.48
N VAL A 96 11.24 2.85 -1.50
CA VAL A 96 11.43 2.48 -2.91
C VAL A 96 11.78 3.74 -3.68
N TYR A 97 12.80 3.70 -4.53
CA TYR A 97 13.09 4.80 -5.46
C TYR A 97 12.47 4.50 -6.83
N SER A 98 12.01 5.52 -7.54
CA SER A 98 11.63 5.41 -8.95
C SER A 98 12.22 6.57 -9.76
N SER A 99 12.74 6.28 -10.95
CA SER A 99 13.27 7.31 -11.86
C SER A 99 12.18 8.10 -12.60
N GLU A 100 10.93 7.64 -12.56
CA GLU A 100 9.77 8.31 -13.13
C GLU A 100 8.50 8.03 -12.31
N THR A 101 7.41 8.77 -12.56
CA THR A 101 6.11 8.54 -11.93
C THR A 101 5.38 7.39 -12.64
N THR A 102 5.28 6.22 -11.99
CA THR A 102 4.78 4.97 -12.57
C THR A 102 3.78 4.23 -11.66
N ASN A 103 2.98 3.31 -12.20
CA ASN A 103 2.02 2.52 -11.43
C ASN A 103 2.42 1.05 -11.36
N VAL A 104 2.51 0.53 -10.14
CA VAL A 104 2.76 -0.89 -9.83
C VAL A 104 1.42 -1.59 -9.57
N THR A 105 1.23 -2.76 -10.16
CA THR A 105 0.04 -3.61 -9.92
C THR A 105 0.34 -4.59 -8.78
N LEU A 106 -0.38 -4.43 -7.66
CA LEU A 106 -0.31 -5.33 -6.52
C LEU A 106 -1.36 -6.44 -6.68
N ASN A 107 -0.92 -7.70 -6.81
CA ASN A 107 -1.80 -8.86 -6.85
C ASN A 107 -2.17 -9.28 -5.42
N VAL A 108 -3.41 -9.04 -5.01
CA VAL A 108 -3.92 -9.27 -3.65
C VAL A 108 -4.42 -10.69 -3.49
N SER A 109 -4.05 -11.32 -2.37
CA SER A 109 -4.54 -12.65 -2.01
C SER A 109 -6.06 -12.65 -1.83
N THR A 110 -6.74 -13.65 -2.38
CA THR A 110 -8.17 -13.89 -2.13
C THR A 110 -8.43 -14.98 -1.09
N ASP A 111 -7.38 -15.54 -0.50
CA ASP A 111 -7.53 -16.53 0.56
C ASP A 111 -8.02 -15.87 1.86
N PRO A 112 -8.79 -16.59 2.69
CA PRO A 112 -9.32 -16.02 3.92
C PRO A 112 -8.19 -15.75 4.92
N VAL A 113 -8.05 -14.50 5.36
CA VAL A 113 -7.08 -14.10 6.40
C VAL A 113 -7.39 -14.84 7.70
N ASN A 114 -6.61 -15.90 7.99
CA ASN A 114 -6.84 -16.79 9.13
C ASN A 114 -6.24 -16.26 10.44
N VAL A 115 -5.26 -15.35 10.34
CA VAL A 115 -4.59 -14.68 11.45
C VAL A 115 -4.41 -13.21 11.05
N PRO A 116 -4.99 -12.24 11.77
CA PRO A 116 -4.73 -10.83 11.50
C PRO A 116 -3.24 -10.51 11.64
N ALA A 117 -2.67 -9.76 10.68
CA ALA A 117 -1.28 -9.35 10.74
C ALA A 117 -0.98 -8.59 12.05
N SER A 118 0.20 -8.83 12.63
CA SER A 118 0.64 -8.20 13.87
C SER A 118 2.14 -7.94 13.83
N LYS A 119 2.58 -6.84 14.42
CA LYS A 119 3.96 -6.38 14.35
C LYS A 119 4.44 -5.86 15.69
N ASP A 120 5.47 -6.49 16.24
CA ASP A 120 6.12 -6.03 17.45
C ASP A 120 6.96 -4.77 17.19
N LEU A 121 6.86 -3.82 18.10
CA LEU A 121 7.52 -2.52 18.08
C LEU A 121 8.22 -2.32 19.43
N ALA A 122 9.48 -1.91 19.42
CA ALA A 122 10.20 -1.52 20.65
C ALA A 122 10.14 0.01 20.84
N GLU A 123 10.84 0.54 21.86
CA GLU A 123 11.01 1.98 22.08
C GLU A 123 11.90 2.60 20.98
N GLY A 124 11.37 3.61 20.27
CA GLY A 124 12.07 4.29 19.19
C GLY A 124 11.21 4.47 17.93
N TRP A 125 11.88 4.72 16.79
CA TRP A 125 11.24 4.87 15.48
C TRP A 125 11.08 3.53 14.76
N SER A 126 9.92 3.27 14.17
CA SER A 126 9.69 2.21 13.18
C SER A 126 9.04 2.78 11.93
N GLY A 127 9.33 2.22 10.76
CA GLY A 127 8.44 2.34 9.60
C GLY A 127 7.25 1.39 9.75
N ILE A 128 6.03 1.86 9.51
CA ILE A 128 4.80 1.06 9.56
C ILE A 128 3.83 1.38 8.41
N GLY A 129 2.96 0.43 8.08
CA GLY A 129 1.85 0.59 7.14
C GLY A 129 0.47 0.54 7.79
N LEU A 130 -0.55 1.03 7.07
CA LEU A 130 -1.95 0.77 7.40
C LEU A 130 -2.38 -0.60 6.85
N ALA A 131 -2.79 -1.52 7.72
CA ALA A 131 -3.39 -2.81 7.37
C ALA A 131 -4.91 -2.71 7.09
N ASP A 132 -5.28 -1.85 6.14
CA ASP A 132 -6.64 -1.69 5.63
C ASP A 132 -6.56 -1.20 4.16
N THR A 133 -7.50 -1.65 3.33
CA THR A 133 -7.63 -1.16 1.93
C THR A 133 -8.42 0.14 1.83
N GLN A 134 -9.04 0.58 2.93
CA GLN A 134 -9.72 1.88 3.06
C GLN A 134 -8.93 2.83 3.97
N PRO A 135 -9.00 4.16 3.77
CA PRO A 135 -8.38 5.12 4.68
C PRO A 135 -9.03 5.12 6.08
N ARG A 136 -8.21 5.18 7.14
CA ARG A 136 -8.63 5.11 8.55
C ARG A 136 -8.02 6.25 9.37
N SER A 137 -8.56 6.57 10.53
CA SER A 137 -7.91 7.54 11.43
C SER A 137 -6.63 6.95 12.05
N ALA A 138 -5.65 7.79 12.39
CA ALA A 138 -4.47 7.34 13.12
C ALA A 138 -4.86 6.73 14.49
N ASN A 139 -5.82 7.33 15.20
CA ASN A 139 -6.38 6.79 16.44
C ASN A 139 -6.92 5.36 16.28
N GLU A 140 -7.77 5.10 15.29
CA GLU A 140 -8.28 3.74 15.03
C GLU A 140 -7.14 2.78 14.69
N THR A 141 -6.24 3.18 13.77
CA THR A 141 -5.17 2.32 13.26
C THR A 141 -4.16 1.93 14.34
N LEU A 142 -3.87 2.84 15.27
CA LEU A 142 -2.86 2.68 16.31
C LEU A 142 -3.44 2.27 17.68
N GLN A 143 -4.75 2.00 17.76
CA GLN A 143 -5.45 1.68 19.01
C GLN A 143 -4.81 0.53 19.81
N SER A 144 -4.21 -0.46 19.14
CA SER A 144 -3.50 -1.58 19.78
C SER A 144 -2.22 -1.18 20.51
N VAL A 145 -1.70 0.03 20.26
CA VAL A 145 -0.51 0.62 20.89
C VAL A 145 -0.78 2.02 21.47
N GLU A 146 -2.05 2.39 21.71
CA GLU A 146 -2.49 3.75 22.06
C GLU A 146 -1.75 4.36 23.27
N ASP A 147 -1.56 3.60 24.35
CA ASP A 147 -0.84 4.08 25.54
C ASP A 147 0.66 4.35 25.27
N ASN A 148 1.22 3.81 24.18
CA ASN A 148 2.66 3.66 23.96
C ASN A 148 3.23 4.53 22.82
N TRP A 149 2.45 4.88 21.79
CA TRP A 149 2.95 5.72 20.68
C TRP A 149 2.95 7.21 21.04
N VAL A 150 3.73 8.02 20.30
CA VAL A 150 3.86 9.48 20.55
C VAL A 150 3.71 10.30 19.28
N TYR A 151 4.40 9.90 18.21
CA TYR A 151 4.46 10.64 16.95
C TYR A 151 4.18 9.70 15.78
N LEU A 152 3.38 10.15 14.83
CA LEU A 152 3.20 9.53 13.53
C LEU A 152 3.52 10.56 12.43
N LEU A 153 4.37 10.20 11.48
CA LEU A 153 4.86 11.12 10.44
C LEU A 153 4.83 10.45 9.07
N GLY A 154 3.94 10.92 8.19
CA GLY A 154 3.87 10.50 6.80
C GLY A 154 4.92 11.20 5.93
N TYR A 155 5.24 10.59 4.79
CA TYR A 155 6.04 11.20 3.73
C TYR A 155 5.19 11.35 2.46
N ASN A 156 5.27 12.52 1.83
CA ASN A 156 4.61 12.82 0.56
C ASN A 156 5.63 12.67 -0.57
N ALA A 157 5.43 11.64 -1.41
CA ALA A 157 6.31 11.33 -2.53
C ALA A 157 6.12 12.27 -3.73
N GLU A 158 4.94 12.89 -3.91
CA GLU A 158 4.70 13.87 -4.98
C GLU A 158 5.50 15.17 -4.76
N THR A 159 5.63 15.61 -3.50
CA THR A 159 6.37 16.83 -3.12
C THR A 159 7.77 16.54 -2.58
N GLN A 160 8.15 15.26 -2.45
CA GLN A 160 9.39 14.76 -1.84
C GLN A 160 9.64 15.30 -0.41
N GLN A 161 8.58 15.47 0.39
CA GLN A 161 8.63 16.12 1.71
C GLN A 161 7.93 15.32 2.81
N TYR A 162 8.41 15.46 4.05
CA TYR A 162 7.68 15.00 5.23
C TYR A 162 6.43 15.87 5.49
N GLU A 163 5.37 15.22 5.92
CA GLU A 163 4.09 15.86 6.20
C GLU A 163 4.06 16.48 7.61
N GLN A 164 2.91 17.05 8.02
CA GLN A 164 2.74 17.52 9.39
C GLN A 164 2.69 16.32 10.35
N VAL A 165 3.48 16.37 11.43
CA VAL A 165 3.48 15.33 12.46
C VAL A 165 2.13 15.24 13.18
N ILE A 166 1.62 14.02 13.28
CA ILE A 166 0.50 13.62 14.13
C ILE A 166 1.06 13.28 15.50
N ILE A 167 0.39 13.74 16.57
CA ILE A 167 0.85 13.59 17.97
C ILE A 167 -0.27 12.93 18.78
N ASN A 168 0.09 11.93 19.59
CA ASN A 168 -0.82 11.25 20.52
C ASN A 168 -1.41 12.23 21.57
N GLY A 169 -2.68 12.04 21.94
CA GLY A 169 -3.45 12.86 22.87
C GLY A 169 -3.81 14.27 22.35
N ALA A 170 -3.64 14.53 21.05
CA ALA A 170 -3.80 15.85 20.44
C ALA A 170 -4.88 15.88 19.36
N GLN A 171 -5.31 17.08 18.95
CA GLN A 171 -6.32 17.27 17.90
C GLN A 171 -5.96 16.62 16.54
N GLY A 172 -4.70 16.22 16.35
CA GLY A 172 -4.19 15.63 15.11
C GLY A 172 -4.45 14.13 14.92
N GLU A 173 -4.91 13.39 15.94
CA GLU A 173 -5.07 11.92 15.89
C GLU A 173 -6.20 11.43 14.96
N ASN A 174 -7.16 12.32 14.68
CA ASN A 174 -8.23 12.10 13.71
C ASN A 174 -7.76 12.32 12.25
N GLN A 175 -6.49 12.67 12.02
CA GLN A 175 -5.93 12.70 10.66
C GLN A 175 -5.84 11.28 10.09
N THR A 176 -6.00 11.19 8.78
CA THR A 176 -6.20 9.94 8.06
C THR A 176 -4.87 9.29 7.67
N MET A 177 -4.67 8.04 8.09
CA MET A 177 -3.75 7.12 7.45
C MET A 177 -4.39 6.60 6.16
N VAL A 178 -3.66 6.62 5.05
CA VAL A 178 -4.14 6.10 3.76
C VAL A 178 -3.46 4.77 3.42
N PRO A 179 -4.14 3.87 2.69
CA PRO A 179 -3.58 2.59 2.26
C PRO A 179 -2.31 2.77 1.42
N MET A 180 -1.50 1.70 1.35
CA MET A 180 -0.28 1.59 0.55
C MET A 180 0.86 2.59 0.88
N LYS A 181 0.70 3.42 1.91
CA LYS A 181 1.66 4.45 2.30
C LYS A 181 2.39 4.10 3.61
N GLY A 182 3.70 4.29 3.59
CA GLY A 182 4.56 4.17 4.76
C GLY A 182 4.49 5.40 5.67
N TYR A 183 4.51 5.14 6.97
CA TYR A 183 4.55 6.16 8.02
C TYR A 183 5.66 5.83 9.03
N TRP A 184 6.30 6.86 9.57
CA TRP A 184 7.19 6.72 10.72
C TRP A 184 6.38 6.81 12.00
N LEU A 185 6.40 5.77 12.82
CA LEU A 185 5.82 5.76 14.16
C LEU A 185 6.94 5.85 15.21
N PHE A 186 6.82 6.76 16.17
CA PHE A 186 7.66 6.79 17.36
C PHE A 186 6.91 6.19 18.55
N MET A 187 7.53 5.22 19.20
CA MET A 187 7.07 4.51 20.37
C MET A 187 7.88 4.95 21.60
N ARG A 188 7.20 5.28 22.70
CA ARG A 188 7.80 5.56 24.01
C ARG A 188 8.09 4.29 24.80
N ASP A 189 7.25 3.28 24.63
CA ASP A 189 7.31 1.99 25.31
C ASP A 189 7.05 0.87 24.28
N PRO A 190 7.64 -0.34 24.43
CA PRO A 190 7.35 -1.45 23.51
C PRO A 190 5.88 -1.89 23.49
N GLY A 191 5.37 -2.30 22.32
CA GLY A 191 4.02 -2.80 22.12
C GLY A 191 3.89 -3.64 20.85
N SER A 192 2.71 -4.23 20.61
CA SER A 192 2.43 -4.99 19.37
C SER A 192 1.30 -4.32 18.61
N LEU A 193 1.60 -3.82 17.42
CA LEU A 193 0.63 -3.21 16.51
C LEU A 193 -0.12 -4.33 15.79
N GLY A 194 -1.39 -4.51 16.12
CA GLY A 194 -2.28 -5.43 15.42
C GLY A 194 -3.02 -4.76 14.27
N ALA A 195 -3.27 -5.50 13.19
CA ALA A 195 -4.17 -5.10 12.12
C ALA A 195 -5.61 -4.90 12.63
N LEU A 196 -6.37 -4.08 11.92
CA LEU A 196 -7.73 -3.71 12.31
C LEU A 196 -8.68 -4.91 12.18
N THR A 197 -9.27 -5.35 13.30
CA THR A 197 -10.28 -6.41 13.30
C THR A 197 -11.60 -5.92 12.72
N VAL A 198 -12.03 -6.54 11.62
CA VAL A 198 -13.37 -6.40 11.01
C VAL A 198 -14.44 -7.25 11.70
#